data_AF-A0A6N7G1I0-F1
#
_entry.id   AF-A0A6N7G1I0-F1
#
_cell.length_a   1.000
_cell.length_b   1.000
_cell.length_c   1.000
_cell.angle_alpha   90.00
_cell.angle_beta   90.00
_cell.angle_gamma   90.00
#
_symmetry.space_group_name_H-M   'P 1'
#
loop_
_entity.id
_entity.type
_entity.pdbx_description
1 polymer ?
#
loop_
_entity_poly.entity_id
_entity_poly.type
_entity_poly.pdbx_seq_one_letter_code
_entity_poly.pdbx_strand_id
1 'polypeptide(L)'
;MMRRRQRTLLLGGVVAIAAAMGGFVVGEKDAERADWHTATVQVYGGPERPIVSVEVDGWTYAIEGSVPRWIDADGTRHGNGWPACLEPEPVGTSTQKPREVPIRFAALDVEVDGLAWREVVAVDCGPASSPFRPR
;
A
#
# COMPACT_ATOMS: atom_id res chain seq x y z
N MET A 1 -33.78 16.45 -31.49
CA MET A 1 -34.57 16.23 -30.25
C MET A 1 -34.05 14.94 -29.60
N MET A 2 -33.17 15.02 -28.60
CA MET A 2 -32.61 13.81 -27.95
C MET A 2 -33.73 13.08 -27.20
N ARG A 3 -33.83 11.76 -27.39
CA ARG A 3 -34.84 10.94 -26.69
C ARG A 3 -34.55 10.98 -25.18
N ARG A 4 -35.59 11.02 -24.34
CA ARG A 4 -35.46 11.04 -22.86
C ARG A 4 -34.47 9.97 -22.35
N ARG A 5 -34.44 8.78 -22.98
CA ARG A 5 -33.48 7.71 -22.66
C ARG A 5 -32.01 8.07 -22.91
N GLN A 6 -31.69 8.82 -23.97
CA GLN A 6 -30.32 9.29 -24.23
C GLN A 6 -29.87 10.32 -23.19
N ARG A 7 -30.77 11.19 -22.72
CA ARG A 7 -30.46 12.16 -21.65
C ARG A 7 -30.15 11.46 -20.32
N THR A 8 -30.91 10.43 -19.95
CA THR A 8 -30.68 9.66 -18.71
C THR A 8 -29.34 8.92 -18.76
N LEU A 9 -28.98 8.32 -19.89
CA LEU A 9 -27.70 7.62 -20.04
C LEU A 9 -26.50 8.57 -19.97
N LEU A 10 -26.60 9.75 -20.60
CA LEU A 10 -25.54 10.76 -20.54
C LEU A 10 -25.36 11.31 -19.12
N LEU A 11 -26.46 11.62 -18.42
CA LEU A 11 -26.41 12.07 -17.03
C LEU A 11 -25.82 11.00 -16.11
N GLY A 12 -26.21 9.73 -16.27
CA GLY A 12 -25.64 8.62 -15.51
C GLY A 12 -24.13 8.46 -15.75
N GLY A 13 -23.69 8.54 -17.00
CA GLY A 13 -22.27 8.47 -17.35
C GLY A 13 -21.45 9.63 -16.76
N VAL A 14 -21.96 10.85 -16.81
CA VAL A 14 -21.29 12.02 -16.22
C VAL A 14 -21.15 11.90 -14.70
N VAL A 15 -22.20 11.44 -14.02
CA VAL A 15 -22.17 11.22 -12.56
C VAL A 15 -21.16 10.14 -12.18
N ALA A 16 -21.10 9.03 -12.93
CA ALA A 16 -20.13 7.96 -12.67
C ALA A 16 -18.68 8.44 -12.86
N ILE A 17 -18.39 9.20 -13.91
CA ILE A 17 -17.06 9.77 -14.16
C ILE A 17 -16.70 10.79 -13.07
N ALA A 18 -17.64 11.67 -12.69
CA ALA A 18 -17.41 12.63 -11.61
C ALA A 18 -17.15 11.95 -10.26
N ALA A 19 -17.88 10.86 -9.96
CA ALA A 19 -17.65 10.07 -8.75
C ALA A 19 -16.28 9.36 -8.77
N ALA A 20 -15.89 8.78 -9.92
CA ALA A 20 -14.57 8.14 -10.07
C ALA A 20 -13.43 9.15 -9.93
N MET A 21 -13.54 10.34 -10.54
CA MET A 21 -12.55 11.41 -10.40
C MET A 21 -12.52 11.96 -8.97
N GLY A 22 -13.69 12.12 -8.34
CA GLY A 22 -13.80 12.53 -6.93
C GLY A 22 -13.09 11.55 -5.99
N GLY A 23 -13.33 10.24 -6.16
CA GLY A 23 -12.65 9.19 -5.40
C GLY A 23 -11.14 9.17 -5.63
N PHE A 24 -10.69 9.35 -6.88
CA PHE A 24 -9.26 9.42 -7.21
C PHE A 24 -8.56 10.59 -6.53
N VAL A 25 -9.15 11.79 -6.56
CA VAL A 25 -8.55 13.00 -5.95
C VAL A 25 -8.54 12.94 -4.42
N VAL A 26 -9.55 12.34 -3.80
CA VAL A 26 -9.56 12.12 -2.34
C VAL A 26 -8.47 11.12 -1.96
N GLY A 27 -8.36 10.00 -2.69
CA GLY A 27 -7.30 9.02 -2.45
C GLY A 27 -5.88 9.56 -2.61
N GLU A 28 -5.64 10.47 -3.57
CA GLU A 28 -4.33 11.10 -3.75
C GLU A 28 -3.96 12.04 -2.58
N LYS A 29 -4.92 12.80 -2.05
CA LYS A 29 -4.70 13.70 -0.90
C LYS A 29 -4.49 12.95 0.40
N ASP A 30 -5.13 11.80 0.57
CA ASP A 30 -4.92 10.99 1.76
C ASP A 30 -3.58 10.26 1.67
N ALA A 31 -3.13 9.84 0.48
CA ALA A 31 -1.77 9.33 0.29
C ALA A 31 -0.66 10.33 0.67
N GLU A 32 -0.89 11.65 0.57
CA GLU A 32 0.03 12.69 1.05
C GLU A 32 0.02 12.85 2.59
N ARG A 33 -1.02 12.38 3.28
CA ARG A 33 -1.13 12.39 4.75
C ARG A 33 -0.73 11.07 5.42
N ALA A 34 -0.24 10.10 4.67
CA ALA A 34 0.14 8.81 5.23
C ALA A 34 1.21 8.97 6.31
N ASP A 35 0.97 8.35 7.45
CA ASP A 35 1.91 8.32 8.56
C ASP A 35 3.05 7.36 8.20
N TRP A 36 4.28 7.87 8.23
CA TRP A 36 5.46 7.09 7.93
C TRP A 36 6.09 6.52 9.20
N HIS A 37 6.29 5.21 9.17
CA HIS A 37 6.89 4.44 10.25
C HIS A 37 8.22 3.87 9.78
N THR A 38 9.16 3.72 10.73
CA THR A 38 10.41 2.97 10.52
C THR A 38 10.39 1.76 11.42
N ALA A 39 10.54 0.56 10.85
CA ALA A 39 10.46 -0.66 11.63
C ALA A 39 11.22 -1.82 10.98
N THR A 40 11.55 -2.83 11.79
CA THR A 40 12.00 -4.13 11.29
C THR A 40 10.80 -5.03 11.14
N VAL A 41 10.48 -5.40 9.91
CA VAL A 41 9.33 -6.26 9.60
C VAL A 41 9.74 -7.71 9.52
N GLN A 42 8.78 -8.61 9.77
CA GLN A 42 8.96 -10.04 9.60
C GLN A 42 8.33 -10.47 8.27
N VAL A 43 9.13 -11.08 7.40
CA VAL A 43 8.71 -11.63 6.10
C VAL A 43 8.49 -13.13 6.23
N TYR A 44 7.30 -13.58 5.84
CA TYR A 44 6.83 -14.96 5.87
C TYR A 44 6.32 -15.39 4.48
N GLY A 45 5.91 -16.65 4.40
CA GLY A 45 5.29 -17.23 3.21
C GLY A 45 6.32 -17.74 2.21
N GLY A 46 5.86 -17.93 0.98
CA GLY A 46 6.69 -18.34 -0.15
C GLY A 46 6.52 -17.39 -1.33
N PRO A 47 7.29 -17.54 -2.42
CA PRO A 47 7.29 -16.60 -3.55
C PRO A 47 5.92 -16.33 -4.16
N GLU A 48 4.98 -17.29 -4.06
CA GLU A 48 3.61 -17.14 -4.58
C GLU A 48 2.66 -16.40 -3.63
N ARG A 49 2.96 -16.40 -2.32
CA ARG A 49 2.13 -15.78 -1.27
C ARG A 49 3.03 -15.19 -0.19
N PRO A 50 3.72 -14.09 -0.49
CA PRO A 50 4.54 -13.41 0.50
C PRO A 50 3.64 -12.64 1.47
N ILE A 51 3.98 -12.71 2.76
CA ILE A 51 3.26 -12.01 3.82
C ILE A 51 4.27 -11.27 4.67
N VAL A 52 3.99 -10.02 4.99
CA VAL A 52 4.79 -9.22 5.91
C VAL A 52 3.94 -8.88 7.12
N SER A 53 4.51 -8.94 8.32
CA SER A 53 3.88 -8.46 9.56
C SER A 53 4.86 -7.63 10.38
N VAL A 54 4.35 -6.59 11.02
CA VAL A 54 5.11 -5.75 11.94
C VAL A 54 4.20 -5.12 12.98
N GLU A 55 4.71 -4.96 14.20
CA GLU A 55 4.02 -4.24 15.27
C GLU A 55 4.71 -2.89 15.51
N VAL A 56 3.97 -1.80 15.41
CA VAL A 56 4.43 -0.43 15.66
C VAL A 56 3.37 0.31 16.47
N ASP A 57 3.77 0.94 17.58
CA ASP A 57 2.89 1.74 18.45
C ASP A 57 1.60 0.99 18.90
N GLY A 58 1.71 -0.32 19.13
CA GLY A 58 0.61 -1.18 19.56
C GLY A 58 -0.34 -1.61 18.43
N TRP A 59 0.02 -1.35 17.17
CA TRP A 59 -0.73 -1.77 15.99
C TRP A 59 0.03 -2.81 15.20
N THR A 60 -0.64 -3.91 14.84
CA THR A 60 -0.14 -4.87 13.88
C THR A 60 -0.50 -4.43 12.46
N TYR A 61 0.52 -4.22 11.63
CA TYR A 61 0.38 -3.99 10.21
C TYR A 61 0.73 -5.27 9.47
N ALA A 62 -0.07 -5.61 8.47
CA ALA A 62 0.20 -6.73 7.58
C ALA A 62 0.16 -6.28 6.12
N ILE A 63 1.02 -6.86 5.31
CA ILE A 63 1.04 -6.66 3.86
C ILE A 63 0.95 -8.03 3.20
N GLU A 64 -0.01 -8.20 2.31
CA GLU A 64 -0.17 -9.40 1.49
C GLU A 64 -0.48 -8.99 0.04
N GLY A 65 0.04 -9.74 -0.92
CA GLY A 65 -0.25 -9.54 -2.34
C GLY A 65 0.56 -8.41 -2.97
N SER A 66 0.14 -7.16 -2.81
CA SER A 66 0.77 -6.01 -3.48
C SER A 66 0.75 -4.73 -2.65
N VAL A 67 1.83 -3.97 -2.72
CA VAL A 67 1.90 -2.60 -2.19
C VAL A 67 1.58 -1.60 -3.31
N PRO A 68 0.68 -0.63 -3.09
CA PRO A 68 0.31 0.36 -4.10
C PRO A 68 1.49 1.19 -4.62
N ARG A 69 2.44 1.53 -3.76
CA ARG A 69 3.66 2.27 -4.11
C ARG A 69 4.85 1.73 -3.35
N TRP A 70 5.99 1.54 -4.00
CA TRP A 70 7.21 1.21 -3.26
C TRP A 70 8.46 1.82 -3.88
N ILE A 71 9.49 1.94 -3.05
CA ILE A 71 10.78 2.50 -3.40
C ILE A 71 11.81 1.41 -3.17
N ASP A 72 12.58 1.08 -4.21
CA ASP A 72 13.67 0.10 -4.07
C ASP A 72 14.89 0.70 -3.34
N ALA A 73 15.91 -0.12 -3.11
CA ALA A 73 17.12 0.30 -2.39
C ALA A 73 17.89 1.42 -3.11
N ASP A 74 17.75 1.54 -4.43
CA ASP A 74 18.40 2.55 -5.26
C ASP A 74 17.58 3.86 -5.34
N GLY A 75 16.40 3.89 -4.72
CA GLY A 75 15.50 5.04 -4.72
C GLY A 75 14.55 5.11 -5.92
N THR A 76 14.50 4.06 -6.76
CA THR A 76 13.56 4.00 -7.88
C THR A 76 12.15 3.74 -7.36
N ARG A 77 11.18 4.50 -7.89
CA ARG A 77 9.78 4.39 -7.53
C ARG A 77 9.08 3.37 -8.42
N HIS A 78 8.31 2.51 -7.79
CA HIS A 78 7.49 1.49 -8.41
C HIS A 78 6.03 1.71 -7.98
N GLY A 79 5.10 1.45 -8.89
CA GLY A 79 3.67 1.42 -8.61
C GLY A 79 3.17 -0.01 -8.67
N ASN A 80 2.25 -0.37 -7.78
CA ASN A 80 1.55 -1.66 -7.68
C ASN A 80 2.48 -2.87 -7.85
N GLY A 81 2.87 -3.50 -6.76
CA GLY A 81 3.63 -4.75 -6.82
C GLY A 81 4.22 -5.13 -5.48
N TRP A 82 5.05 -6.16 -5.49
CA TRP A 82 5.74 -6.61 -4.28
C TRP A 82 7.12 -5.94 -4.17
N PRO A 83 7.47 -5.32 -3.04
CA PRO A 83 8.79 -4.71 -2.87
C PRO A 83 9.90 -5.76 -2.87
N ALA A 84 10.95 -5.53 -3.66
CA ALA A 84 12.07 -6.46 -3.80
C ALA A 84 12.76 -6.78 -2.46
N CYS A 85 12.83 -5.80 -1.54
CA CYS A 85 13.40 -6.04 -0.21
C CYS A 85 12.54 -6.97 0.66
N LEU A 86 11.28 -7.23 0.32
CA LEU A 86 10.36 -8.07 1.06
C LEU A 86 10.16 -9.45 0.41
N GLU A 87 10.98 -9.83 -0.56
CA GLU A 87 10.90 -11.17 -1.15
C GLU A 87 11.15 -12.26 -0.09
N PRO A 88 10.29 -13.28 0.01
CA PRO A 88 10.50 -14.40 0.93
C PRO A 88 11.70 -15.23 0.46
N GLU A 89 12.40 -15.86 1.40
CA GLU A 89 13.49 -16.76 1.04
C GLU A 89 12.96 -18.00 0.29
N PRO A 90 13.75 -18.59 -0.63
CA PRO A 90 13.34 -19.78 -1.36
C PRO A 90 12.98 -20.94 -0.42
N VAL A 91 11.87 -21.60 -0.72
CA VAL A 91 11.36 -22.75 0.07
C VAL A 91 12.37 -23.91 -0.04
N GLY A 92 12.96 -24.32 1.09
CA GLY A 92 13.92 -25.43 1.14
C GLY A 92 15.08 -25.24 2.13
N THR A 93 15.26 -24.04 2.68
CA THR A 93 16.18 -23.80 3.80
C THR A 93 15.48 -24.13 5.12
N SER A 94 16.05 -25.07 5.88
CA SER A 94 15.44 -25.76 7.04
C SER A 94 15.24 -24.89 8.30
N THR A 95 15.01 -23.59 8.17
CA THR A 95 14.62 -22.74 9.29
C THR A 95 13.42 -21.92 8.87
N GLN A 96 12.26 -22.34 9.34
CA GLN A 96 10.96 -21.69 9.27
C GLN A 96 10.93 -20.38 10.11
N LYS A 97 12.05 -19.65 10.16
CA LYS A 97 12.18 -18.39 10.89
C LYS A 97 11.86 -17.27 9.90
N PRO A 98 10.99 -16.31 10.26
CA PRO A 98 10.78 -15.14 9.42
C PRO A 98 12.08 -14.40 9.17
N ARG A 99 12.23 -13.91 7.94
CA ARG A 99 13.33 -13.02 7.57
C ARG A 99 12.99 -11.62 8.09
N GLU A 100 13.88 -11.06 8.89
CA GLU A 100 13.73 -9.71 9.45
C GLU A 100 14.34 -8.67 8.50
N VAL A 101 13.56 -7.66 8.11
CA VAL A 101 13.99 -6.63 7.15
C VAL A 101 13.67 -5.25 7.69
N PRO A 102 14.67 -4.36 7.88
CA PRO A 102 14.39 -2.97 8.22
C PRO A 102 13.84 -2.23 6.99
N ILE A 103 12.69 -1.60 7.13
CA ILE A 103 12.08 -0.77 6.09
C ILE A 103 11.47 0.50 6.70
N ARG A 104 11.04 1.40 5.81
CA ARG A 104 10.03 2.39 6.14
C ARG A 104 8.74 2.05 5.43
N PHE A 105 7.60 2.35 6.04
CA PHE A 105 6.32 2.15 5.40
C PHE A 105 5.37 3.28 5.76
N ALA A 106 4.44 3.56 4.86
CA ALA A 106 3.40 4.55 5.06
C ALA A 106 2.06 3.85 5.24
N ALA A 107 1.31 4.23 6.26
CA ALA A 107 -0.03 3.71 6.50
C ALA A 107 -1.07 4.83 6.53
N LEU A 108 -2.31 4.47 6.18
CA LEU A 108 -3.47 5.35 6.31
C LEU A 108 -4.52 4.72 7.20
N ASP A 109 -5.10 5.56 8.06
CA ASP A 109 -6.32 5.23 8.77
C ASP A 109 -7.49 5.20 7.76
N VAL A 110 -8.12 4.05 7.64
CA VAL A 110 -9.30 3.84 6.81
C VAL A 110 -10.48 3.58 7.74
N GLU A 111 -11.54 4.38 7.59
CA GLU A 111 -12.81 4.16 8.29
C GLU A 111 -13.95 4.03 7.28
N VAL A 112 -14.66 2.90 7.32
CA VAL A 112 -15.82 2.63 6.46
C VAL A 112 -16.90 1.95 7.31
N ASP A 113 -18.10 2.53 7.35
CA ASP A 113 -19.26 1.98 8.07
C ASP A 113 -18.97 1.63 9.55
N GLY A 114 -18.14 2.44 10.22
CA GLY A 114 -17.74 2.23 11.62
C GLY A 114 -16.68 1.13 11.83
N LEU A 115 -16.19 0.51 10.76
CA LEU A 115 -15.00 -0.33 10.77
C LEU A 115 -13.79 0.55 10.50
N ALA A 116 -12.77 0.47 11.36
CA ALA A 116 -11.52 1.20 11.19
C ALA A 116 -10.34 0.22 11.10
N TRP A 117 -9.46 0.44 10.14
CA TRP A 117 -8.20 -0.30 10.01
C TRP A 117 -7.10 0.60 9.46
N ARG A 118 -5.86 0.10 9.45
CA ARG A 118 -4.71 0.80 8.87
C ARG A 118 -4.21 0.06 7.65
N GLU A 119 -4.26 0.73 6.51
CA GLU A 119 -3.80 0.19 5.24
C GLU A 119 -2.38 0.65 4.95
N VAL A 120 -1.47 -0.28 4.64
CA VAL A 120 -0.12 0.07 4.19
C VAL A 120 -0.16 0.47 2.72
N VAL A 121 0.08 1.75 2.44
CA VAL A 121 -0.02 2.32 1.09
C VAL A 121 1.33 2.54 0.41
N ALA A 122 2.41 2.56 1.18
CA ALA A 122 3.75 2.62 0.61
C ALA A 122 4.81 1.87 1.42
N VAL A 123 5.83 1.36 0.74
CA VAL A 123 7.04 0.78 1.34
C VAL A 123 8.28 1.44 0.76
N ASP A 124 9.28 1.71 1.58
CA ASP A 124 10.58 2.22 1.18
C ASP A 124 11.66 1.27 1.71
N CYS A 125 12.30 0.58 0.77
CA CYS A 125 13.38 -0.39 1.00
C CYS A 125 14.74 0.27 1.26
N GLY A 126 14.83 1.60 1.22
CA GLY A 126 16.05 2.34 1.51
C GLY A 126 16.44 2.25 2.98
N PRO A 127 17.69 2.63 3.32
CA PRO A 127 18.19 2.55 4.68
C PRO A 127 17.34 3.39 5.64
N ALA A 128 16.95 2.80 6.76
CA ALA A 128 16.14 3.40 7.82
C ALA A 128 16.69 4.75 8.35
N SER A 129 18.00 4.98 8.23
CA SER A 129 18.69 6.20 8.65
C SER A 129 18.64 7.34 7.62
N SER A 130 18.16 7.09 6.40
CA SER A 130 18.08 8.12 5.37
C SER A 130 16.88 9.04 5.65
N PRO A 131 17.05 10.38 5.65
CA PRO A 131 15.94 11.29 5.88
C PRO A 131 14.85 11.04 4.82
N PHE A 132 13.66 10.66 5.28
CA PHE A 132 12.51 10.46 4.42
C PHE A 132 12.19 11.78 3.72
N ARG A 133 12.21 11.78 2.38
CA ARG A 133 11.85 12.94 1.56
C ARG A 133 10.57 12.60 0.80
N PRO A 134 9.39 12.87 1.38
CA PRO A 134 8.17 12.87 0.59
C PRO A 134 8.33 14.02 -0.41
N ARG A 135 8.46 13.67 -1.69
CA ARG A 135 8.27 14.58 -2.81
C ARG A 135 7.04 14.16 -3.56
#